data_AF-A0A8J8EBD9-F1
#
_entry.id   AF-A0A8J8EBD9-F1
#
_cell.length_a   1.000
_cell.length_b   1.000
_cell.length_c   1.000
_cell.angle_alpha   90.00
_cell.angle_beta   90.00
_cell.angle_gamma   90.00
#
_symmetry.space_group_name_H-M   'P 1'
#
loop_
_entity.id
_entity.type
_entity.pdbx_description
1 polymer ?
#
loop_
_entity_poly.entity_id
_entity_poly.type
_entity_poly.pdbx_seq_one_letter_code
_entity_poly.pdbx_strand_id
1 'polypeptide(L)'
;MAPIAYVTLLGRSPWAVVNTYYKILKEGKGKREIRRVYVFTEERYRNLLPKVVKAIEVISEAYNLRPRIETVVIKDYGFFEADRKFKELFSKLEREGYRIGLDITSGRKALVAAAIVQIREFPVSFIVYMGLLDMDFPDRPYMMIPTHMQPIKNFLGDGDEAR
;
A
#
# COMPACT_ATOMS: atom_id res chain seq x y z
N MET A 1 4.26 -5.97 -19.44
CA MET A 1 3.57 -4.86 -18.73
C MET A 1 4.61 -4.01 -18.03
N ALA A 2 4.38 -2.71 -17.88
CA ALA A 2 5.29 -1.80 -17.18
C ALA A 2 5.48 -2.23 -15.70
N PRO A 3 6.68 -2.07 -15.11
CA PRO A 3 6.90 -2.42 -13.70
C PRO A 3 6.04 -1.55 -12.78
N ILE A 4 5.64 -2.11 -11.64
CA ILE A 4 4.83 -1.44 -10.63
C ILE A 4 5.70 -1.08 -9.43
N ALA A 5 5.53 0.15 -8.96
CA ALA A 5 5.98 0.59 -7.65
C ALA A 5 4.75 0.60 -6.73
N TYR A 6 4.75 -0.33 -5.77
CA TYR A 6 3.70 -0.42 -4.76
C TYR A 6 4.00 0.57 -3.64
N VAL A 7 3.07 1.45 -3.34
CA VAL A 7 3.18 2.49 -2.32
C VAL A 7 2.10 2.23 -1.30
N THR A 8 2.48 1.99 -0.05
CA THR A 8 1.56 1.74 1.06
C THR A 8 1.84 2.69 2.22
N LEU A 9 0.82 2.92 3.03
CA LEU A 9 0.83 3.87 4.12
C LEU A 9 0.71 3.11 5.45
N LEU A 10 1.71 3.23 6.32
CA LEU A 10 1.71 2.63 7.65
C LEU A 10 1.19 3.63 8.69
N GLY A 11 0.02 3.32 9.24
CA GLY A 11 -0.56 3.96 10.42
C GLY A 11 -0.43 3.09 11.69
N ARG A 12 -1.45 3.14 12.55
CA ARG A 12 -1.49 2.43 13.84
C ARG A 12 -1.48 0.90 13.74
N SER A 13 -1.95 0.33 12.63
CA SER A 13 -2.06 -1.12 12.44
C SER A 13 -1.08 -1.60 11.37
N PRO A 14 -0.03 -2.34 11.76
CA PRO A 14 0.82 -3.08 10.82
C PRO A 14 0.05 -4.12 10.02
N TRP A 15 -0.92 -4.79 10.65
CA TRP A 15 -1.73 -5.83 10.02
C TRP A 15 -2.51 -5.32 8.82
N ALA A 16 -3.01 -4.09 8.88
CA ALA A 16 -3.68 -3.48 7.74
C ALA A 16 -2.76 -3.41 6.49
N VAL A 17 -1.48 -3.04 6.66
CA VAL A 17 -0.50 -3.03 5.56
C VAL A 17 -0.18 -4.45 5.09
N VAL A 18 0.14 -5.33 6.04
CA VAL A 18 0.60 -6.70 5.73
C VAL A 18 -0.50 -7.52 5.05
N ASN A 19 -1.73 -7.45 5.57
CA ASN A 19 -2.85 -8.22 5.03
C ASN A 19 -3.27 -7.69 3.66
N THR A 20 -3.28 -6.37 3.46
CA THR A 20 -3.57 -5.81 2.14
C THR A 20 -2.49 -6.21 1.14
N TYR A 21 -1.21 -6.13 1.49
CA TYR A 21 -0.13 -6.58 0.62
C TYR A 21 -0.27 -8.08 0.27
N TYR A 22 -0.53 -8.93 1.27
CA TYR A 22 -0.79 -10.36 1.04
C TYR A 22 -1.94 -10.56 0.07
N LYS A 23 -3.09 -9.92 0.32
CA LYS A 23 -4.29 -10.04 -0.52
C LYS A 23 -4.01 -9.56 -1.94
N ILE A 24 -3.30 -8.44 -2.06
CA ILE A 24 -2.78 -7.91 -3.31
C ILE A 24 -1.76 -8.84 -3.94
N LEU A 25 -1.10 -9.80 -3.31
CA LEU A 25 -0.33 -10.81 -4.06
C LEU A 25 -1.16 -12.05 -4.41
N LYS A 26 -2.16 -12.39 -3.59
CA LYS A 26 -3.00 -13.58 -3.79
C LYS A 26 -3.97 -13.47 -4.98
N GLU A 27 -4.74 -12.39 -5.09
CA GLU A 27 -5.84 -12.23 -6.09
C GLU A 27 -5.42 -11.84 -7.55
N GLY A 28 -4.23 -12.22 -8.01
CA GLY A 28 -3.86 -12.26 -9.45
C GLY A 28 -3.75 -10.99 -10.35
N LYS A 29 -4.38 -9.83 -10.11
CA LYS A 29 -4.34 -8.67 -11.05
C LYS A 29 -3.05 -7.80 -10.99
N GLY A 30 -2.01 -8.12 -11.78
CA GLY A 30 -0.84 -7.24 -12.02
C GLY A 30 0.31 -7.33 -11.00
N LYS A 31 0.48 -8.50 -10.38
CA LYS A 31 1.21 -8.67 -9.12
C LYS A 31 2.66 -9.14 -9.30
N ARG A 32 2.98 -9.65 -10.50
CA ARG A 32 4.36 -10.05 -10.86
C ARG A 32 5.21 -8.87 -11.32
N GLU A 33 4.55 -7.75 -11.59
CA GLU A 33 5.16 -6.52 -12.04
C GLU A 33 5.68 -5.66 -10.88
N ILE A 34 5.36 -5.97 -9.62
CA ILE A 34 5.86 -5.21 -8.47
C ILE A 34 7.38 -5.40 -8.36
N ARG A 35 8.13 -4.33 -8.63
CA ARG A 35 9.60 -4.29 -8.52
C ARG A 35 10.09 -3.37 -7.41
N ARG A 36 9.23 -2.48 -6.92
CA ARG A 36 9.54 -1.58 -5.80
C ARG A 36 8.38 -1.53 -4.81
N VAL A 37 8.72 -1.37 -3.55
CA VAL A 37 7.77 -1.14 -2.47
C VAL A 37 8.22 0.10 -1.68
N TYR A 38 7.30 1.03 -1.45
CA TYR A 38 7.50 2.20 -0.61
C TYR A 38 6.54 2.14 0.57
N VAL A 39 7.06 2.21 1.78
CA VAL A 39 6.25 2.30 3.01
C VAL A 39 6.39 3.70 3.58
N PHE A 40 5.33 4.50 3.46
CA PHE A 40 5.25 5.83 4.07
C PHE A 40 4.68 5.72 5.47
N THR A 41 5.27 6.42 6.43
CA THR A 41 4.74 6.45 7.80
C THR A 41 5.04 7.77 8.48
N GLU A 42 4.27 8.09 9.50
CA GLU A 42 4.56 9.22 10.38
C GLU A 42 5.52 8.82 11.51
N GLU A 43 6.26 9.78 12.03
CA GLU A 43 7.28 9.58 13.07
C GLU A 43 6.77 8.74 14.25
N ARG A 44 5.53 8.98 14.71
CA ARG A 44 4.91 8.21 15.81
C ARG A 44 4.77 6.70 15.57
N TYR A 45 4.79 6.25 14.32
CA TYR A 45 4.66 4.85 13.93
C TYR A 45 5.96 4.28 13.35
N ARG A 46 7.07 5.04 13.36
CA ARG A 46 8.38 4.61 12.85
C ARG A 46 8.84 3.28 13.47
N ASN A 47 8.57 3.06 14.75
CA ASN A 47 8.94 1.84 15.47
C ASN A 47 8.25 0.57 14.91
N LEU A 48 7.17 0.71 14.15
CA LEU A 48 6.47 -0.40 13.51
C LEU A 48 7.09 -0.80 12.16
N LEU A 49 7.90 0.06 11.54
CA LEU A 49 8.49 -0.18 10.22
C LEU A 49 9.30 -1.48 10.13
N PRO A 50 10.19 -1.83 11.07
CA PRO A 50 11.01 -3.04 10.92
C PRO A 50 10.15 -4.31 10.78
N LYS A 51 9.04 -4.39 11.52
CA LYS A 51 8.10 -5.52 11.45
C LYS A 51 7.37 -5.56 10.12
N VAL A 52 6.91 -4.41 9.63
CA VAL A 52 6.19 -4.30 8.35
C VAL A 52 7.10 -4.61 7.17
N VAL A 53 8.31 -4.05 7.15
CA VAL A 53 9.31 -4.33 6.11
C VAL A 53 9.62 -5.82 6.08
N LYS A 54 9.88 -6.43 7.25
CA LYS A 54 10.17 -7.86 7.30
C LYS A 54 9.00 -8.72 6.81
N ALA A 55 7.77 -8.36 7.14
CA ALA A 55 6.59 -9.06 6.65
C ALA A 55 6.43 -8.94 5.13
N ILE A 56 6.64 -7.74 4.56
CA ILE A 56 6.60 -7.52 3.11
C ILE A 56 7.69 -8.34 2.41
N GLU A 57 8.90 -8.40 2.96
CA GLU A 57 9.99 -9.25 2.43
C GLU A 57 9.57 -10.72 2.38
N VAL A 58 9.13 -11.27 3.51
CA VAL A 58 8.74 -12.70 3.61
C VAL A 58 7.58 -13.03 2.67
N ILE A 59 6.57 -12.16 2.60
CA ILE A 59 5.45 -12.34 1.67
C ILE A 59 5.94 -12.26 0.22
N SER A 60 6.80 -11.29 -0.11
CA SER A 60 7.38 -11.17 -1.45
C SER A 60 8.10 -12.44 -1.87
N GLU A 61 8.97 -12.97 -0.99
CA GLU A 61 9.73 -14.20 -1.23
C GLU A 61 8.82 -15.40 -1.46
N ALA A 62 7.75 -15.56 -0.66
CA ALA A 62 6.77 -16.63 -0.82
C ALA A 62 6.04 -16.59 -2.18
N TYR A 63 5.94 -15.41 -2.80
CA TYR A 63 5.37 -15.20 -4.14
C TYR A 63 6.45 -15.09 -5.24
N ASN A 64 7.70 -15.46 -4.97
CA ASN A 64 8.84 -15.39 -5.89
C ASN A 64 9.15 -13.97 -6.41
N LEU A 65 8.90 -12.95 -5.57
CA LEU A 65 9.24 -11.56 -5.83
C LEU A 65 10.45 -11.16 -4.98
N ARG A 66 11.27 -10.24 -5.51
CA ARG A 66 12.37 -9.59 -4.78
C ARG A 66 12.33 -8.07 -5.03
N PRO A 67 11.28 -7.37 -4.57
CA PRO A 67 11.18 -5.93 -4.79
C PRO A 67 12.22 -5.20 -3.93
N ARG A 68 12.70 -4.06 -4.42
CA ARG A 68 13.44 -3.12 -3.57
C ARG A 68 12.45 -2.43 -2.62
N ILE A 69 12.67 -2.55 -1.31
CA ILE A 69 11.81 -1.94 -0.30
C ILE A 69 12.50 -0.67 0.23
N GLU A 70 11.77 0.44 0.21
CA GLU A 70 12.22 1.73 0.75
C GLU A 70 11.18 2.24 1.75
N THR A 71 11.63 2.89 2.82
CA THR A 71 10.74 3.48 3.84
C THR A 71 10.89 4.99 3.84
N VAL A 72 9.77 5.71 3.94
CA VAL A 72 9.76 7.17 4.05
C VAL A 72 9.08 7.53 5.36
N VAL A 73 9.82 8.20 6.24
CA VAL A 73 9.27 8.71 7.49
C VAL A 73 9.05 10.21 7.34
N ILE A 74 7.83 10.66 7.64
CA ILE A 74 7.45 12.07 7.64
C ILE A 74 7.18 12.53 9.07
N LYS A 75 7.31 13.83 9.33
CA LYS A 75 6.92 14.38 10.62
C LYS A 75 5.43 14.18 10.87
N ASP A 76 5.07 13.99 12.13
CA ASP A 76 3.68 14.00 12.57
C ASP A 76 2.98 15.29 12.11
N TYR A 77 1.79 15.15 11.50
CA TYR A 77 1.03 16.29 10.94
C TYR A 77 1.77 17.07 9.84
N GLY A 78 2.82 16.50 9.27
CA GLY A 78 3.61 17.07 8.17
C GLY A 78 2.88 16.98 6.83
N PHE A 79 1.67 17.51 6.70
CA PHE A 79 0.87 17.37 5.47
C PHE A 79 1.53 18.00 4.25
N PHE A 80 2.13 19.19 4.40
CA PHE A 80 2.92 19.83 3.34
C PHE A 80 4.18 19.02 2.97
N GLU A 81 4.80 18.38 3.98
CA GLU A 81 5.95 17.50 3.74
C GLU A 81 5.53 16.25 2.97
N ALA A 82 4.40 15.64 3.35
CA ALA A 82 3.83 14.47 2.68
C ALA A 82 3.49 14.76 1.21
N ASP A 83 2.81 15.87 0.93
CA ASP A 83 2.49 16.31 -0.43
C ASP A 83 3.74 16.42 -1.30
N ARG A 84 4.76 17.13 -0.82
CA ARG A 84 6.04 17.27 -1.54
C ARG A 84 6.70 15.91 -1.76
N LYS A 85 6.76 15.07 -0.74
CA LYS A 85 7.42 13.75 -0.82
C LYS A 85 6.71 12.80 -1.79
N PHE A 86 5.38 12.78 -1.81
CA PHE A 86 4.65 12.00 -2.79
C PHE A 86 4.87 12.52 -4.21
N LYS A 87 4.80 13.83 -4.42
CA LYS A 87 5.06 14.42 -5.74
C LYS A 87 6.47 14.07 -6.24
N GLU A 88 7.50 14.27 -5.40
CA GLU A 88 8.89 13.90 -5.70
C GLU A 88 9.02 12.42 -6.07
N LEU A 89 8.41 11.53 -5.28
CA LEU A 89 8.45 10.09 -5.53
C LEU A 89 7.73 9.72 -6.82
N PHE A 90 6.50 10.18 -7.03
CA PHE A 90 5.68 9.81 -8.18
C PHE A 90 6.28 10.34 -9.48
N SER A 91 6.78 11.58 -9.50
CA SER A 91 7.52 12.12 -10.65
C SER A 91 8.83 11.36 -10.92
N LYS A 92 9.51 10.85 -9.88
CA LYS A 92 10.68 9.99 -10.07
C LYS A 92 10.27 8.65 -10.69
N LEU A 93 9.24 8.00 -10.16
CA LEU A 93 8.76 6.70 -10.62
C LEU A 93 8.27 6.75 -12.07
N GLU A 94 7.53 7.79 -12.45
CA GLU A 94 7.10 8.02 -13.82
C GLU A 94 8.29 8.12 -14.78
N ARG A 95 9.30 8.95 -14.46
CA ARG A 95 10.53 9.07 -15.27
C ARG A 95 11.29 7.75 -15.38
N GLU A 96 11.22 6.91 -14.35
CA GLU A 96 11.81 5.57 -14.34
C GLU A 96 10.93 4.51 -15.05
N GLY A 97 9.80 4.90 -15.63
CA GLY A 97 8.89 4.04 -16.39
C GLY A 97 7.98 3.14 -15.55
N TYR A 98 7.82 3.45 -14.26
CA TYR A 98 6.95 2.71 -13.35
C TYR A 98 5.50 3.19 -13.42
N ARG A 99 4.57 2.25 -13.26
CA ARG A 99 3.19 2.56 -12.85
C ARG A 99 3.07 2.47 -11.33
N ILE A 100 2.21 3.29 -10.74
CA ILE A 100 2.05 3.37 -9.29
C ILE A 100 0.88 2.51 -8.86
N GLY A 101 1.10 1.59 -7.91
CA GLY A 101 0.05 0.89 -7.20
C GLY A 101 -0.07 1.47 -5.80
N LEU A 102 -1.18 2.13 -5.47
CA LEU A 102 -1.34 2.81 -4.17
C LEU A 102 -2.27 2.01 -3.26
N ASP A 103 -1.81 1.70 -2.06
CA ASP A 103 -2.61 1.12 -0.98
C ASP A 103 -2.88 2.16 0.10
N ILE A 104 -4.16 2.48 0.27
CA ILE A 104 -4.69 3.46 1.21
C ILE A 104 -5.38 2.81 2.42
N THR A 105 -5.18 1.51 2.65
CA THR A 105 -5.85 0.76 3.73
C THR A 105 -5.49 1.29 5.12
N SER A 106 -4.24 1.69 5.30
CA SER A 106 -3.72 2.21 6.56
C SER A 106 -3.19 3.63 6.38
N GLY A 107 -2.64 4.20 7.46
CA GLY A 107 -2.23 5.60 7.53
C GLY A 107 -3.33 6.53 8.02
N ARG A 108 -2.93 7.74 8.45
CA ARG A 108 -3.91 8.76 8.86
C ARG A 108 -4.55 9.40 7.63
N LYS A 109 -5.81 9.83 7.78
CA LYS A 109 -6.63 10.40 6.69
C LYS A 109 -5.92 11.49 5.88
N ALA A 110 -5.15 12.34 6.53
CA ALA A 110 -4.49 13.43 5.84
C ALA A 110 -3.21 12.98 5.09
N LEU A 111 -2.54 11.90 5.51
CA LEU A 111 -1.50 11.25 4.71
C LEU A 111 -2.09 10.57 3.47
N VAL A 112 -3.23 9.89 3.66
CA VAL A 112 -4.00 9.27 2.57
C VAL A 112 -4.47 10.35 1.57
N ALA A 113 -5.00 11.46 2.06
CA ALA A 113 -5.45 12.57 1.21
C ALA A 113 -4.31 13.15 0.37
N ALA A 114 -3.14 13.40 0.97
CA ALA A 114 -1.95 13.84 0.25
C ALA A 114 -1.56 12.87 -0.87
N ALA A 115 -1.49 11.56 -0.57
CA ALA A 115 -1.18 10.54 -1.57
C ALA A 115 -2.18 10.55 -2.74
N ILE A 116 -3.49 10.60 -2.44
CA ILE A 116 -4.56 10.63 -3.45
C ILE A 116 -4.52 11.90 -4.29
N VAL A 117 -4.28 13.06 -3.68
CA VAL A 117 -4.22 14.33 -4.42
C VAL A 117 -3.07 14.29 -5.41
N GLN A 118 -1.87 13.88 -4.98
CA GLN A 118 -0.70 13.86 -5.85
C GLN A 118 -0.81 12.79 -6.95
N ILE A 119 -1.31 11.58 -6.65
CA ILE A 119 -1.27 10.46 -7.61
C ILE A 119 -2.11 10.69 -8.88
N ARG A 120 -3.06 11.62 -8.86
CA ARG A 120 -3.96 11.95 -9.99
C ARG A 120 -3.23 12.42 -11.24
N GLU A 121 -2.02 12.94 -11.09
CA GLU A 121 -1.20 13.47 -12.19
C GLU A 121 -0.25 12.41 -12.80
N PHE A 122 -0.27 11.17 -12.29
CA PHE A 122 0.77 10.17 -12.59
C PHE A 122 0.20 8.85 -13.14
N PRO A 123 1.01 8.01 -13.79
CA PRO A 123 0.56 6.72 -14.33
C PRO A 123 0.21 5.73 -13.21
N VAL A 124 -1.08 5.56 -12.94
CA VAL A 124 -1.58 4.66 -11.90
C VAL A 124 -1.93 3.28 -12.46
N SER A 125 -1.62 2.22 -11.72
CA SER A 125 -2.04 0.85 -12.01
C SER A 125 -3.26 0.44 -11.19
N PHE A 126 -3.31 0.82 -9.92
CA PHE A 126 -4.45 0.56 -9.02
C PHE A 126 -4.38 1.51 -7.81
N ILE A 127 -5.53 1.78 -7.20
CA ILE A 127 -5.64 2.44 -5.90
C ILE A 127 -6.57 1.59 -5.04
N VAL A 128 -6.07 0.99 -3.97
CA VAL A 128 -6.79 -0.05 -3.24
C VAL A 128 -6.96 0.24 -1.76
N TYR A 129 -8.10 -0.22 -1.24
CA TYR A 129 -8.42 -0.24 0.18
C TYR A 129 -8.98 -1.62 0.53
N MET A 130 -8.43 -2.27 1.55
CA MET A 130 -9.00 -3.49 2.10
C MET A 130 -9.89 -3.13 3.31
N GLY A 131 -11.20 -3.34 3.17
CA GLY A 131 -12.11 -3.22 4.30
C GLY A 131 -11.90 -4.36 5.29
N LEU A 132 -12.15 -4.09 6.56
CA LEU A 132 -12.36 -5.11 7.58
C LEU A 132 -13.76 -4.89 8.15
N LEU A 133 -14.69 -5.80 7.82
CA LEU A 133 -16.10 -5.61 8.14
C LEU A 133 -16.42 -5.91 9.61
N ASP A 134 -15.51 -6.61 10.30
CA ASP A 134 -15.68 -7.01 11.69
C ASP A 134 -14.42 -6.69 12.51
N MET A 135 -14.63 -5.97 13.61
CA MET A 135 -13.60 -5.47 14.52
C MET A 135 -13.08 -6.52 15.50
N ASP A 136 -13.54 -7.78 15.41
CA ASP A 136 -12.98 -8.93 16.16
C ASP A 136 -11.71 -9.52 15.53
N PHE A 137 -11.34 -9.07 14.33
CA PHE A 137 -10.19 -9.53 13.55
C PHE A 137 -9.03 -8.55 13.31
N PRO A 138 -8.91 -7.36 13.95
CA PRO A 138 -7.99 -6.30 13.54
C PRO A 138 -6.52 -6.68 13.67
N ASP A 139 -6.22 -7.64 14.56
CA ASP A 139 -4.87 -8.11 14.85
C ASP A 139 -4.62 -9.55 14.39
N ARG A 140 -5.31 -10.00 13.34
CA ARG A 140 -5.14 -11.34 12.78
C ARG A 140 -4.47 -11.30 11.39
N PRO A 141 -3.62 -12.28 11.06
CA PRO A 141 -3.07 -12.39 9.72
C PRO A 141 -4.16 -12.73 8.70
N TYR A 142 -3.95 -12.32 7.45
CA TYR A 142 -4.87 -12.46 6.32
C TYR A 142 -5.56 -13.84 6.23
N MET A 143 -4.81 -14.93 6.42
CA MET A 143 -5.34 -16.30 6.31
C MET A 143 -6.25 -16.73 7.48
N MET A 144 -6.27 -15.97 8.58
CA MET A 144 -7.13 -16.19 9.75
C MET A 144 -8.39 -15.30 9.73
N ILE A 145 -8.54 -14.43 8.74
CA ILE A 145 -9.72 -13.57 8.56
C ILE A 145 -10.61 -14.21 7.48
N PRO A 146 -11.90 -14.45 7.74
CA PRO A 146 -12.81 -14.96 6.72
C PRO A 146 -12.79 -14.08 5.46
N THR A 147 -12.73 -14.69 4.28
CA THR A 147 -12.53 -13.96 3.00
C THR A 147 -13.60 -12.90 2.73
N HIS A 148 -14.87 -13.18 3.07
CA HIS A 148 -15.98 -12.24 2.95
C HIS A 148 -15.87 -11.04 3.89
N MET A 149 -15.11 -11.15 5.00
CA MET A 149 -14.89 -10.05 5.96
C MET A 149 -13.79 -9.08 5.55
N GLN A 150 -13.04 -9.39 4.49
CA GLN A 150 -11.88 -8.62 4.06
C GLN A 150 -12.02 -8.14 2.61
N PRO A 151 -13.10 -7.46 2.18
CA PRO A 151 -13.28 -7.03 0.80
C PRO A 151 -12.16 -6.06 0.37
N ILE A 152 -11.75 -6.10 -0.90
CA ILE A 152 -10.79 -5.12 -1.45
C ILE A 152 -11.49 -4.31 -2.53
N LYS A 153 -11.43 -2.99 -2.41
CA LYS A 153 -11.94 -2.06 -3.42
C LYS A 153 -10.77 -1.48 -4.20
N ASN A 154 -10.85 -1.49 -5.53
CA ASN A 154 -9.98 -0.70 -6.39
C ASN A 154 -10.75 0.54 -6.89
N PHE A 155 -10.24 1.72 -6.59
CA PHE A 155 -10.87 3.01 -6.89
C PHE A 155 -10.61 3.51 -8.31
N LEU A 156 -9.79 2.82 -9.12
CA LEU A 156 -9.64 3.14 -10.56
C LEU A 156 -10.72 2.51 -11.45
N GLY A 157 -11.67 1.77 -10.87
CA GLY A 157 -12.71 1.07 -11.61
C GLY A 157 -12.37 -0.39 -11.88
N ASP A 158 -12.28 -1.19 -10.82
CA ASP A 158 -12.81 -2.54 -10.90
C ASP A 158 -14.29 -2.42 -10.51
N GLY A 159 -15.21 -2.71 -11.44
CA GLY A 159 -16.64 -2.60 -11.20
C GLY A 159 -17.03 -3.25 -9.86
N ASP A 160 -17.72 -2.49 -9.01
CA ASP A 160 -18.61 -3.16 -8.07
C ASP A 160 -19.67 -3.82 -8.93
N GLU A 161 -19.65 -5.14 -9.02
CA GLU A 161 -20.85 -5.96 -9.18
C GLU A 161 -20.47 -7.43 -8.97
N ALA A 162 -20.93 -7.96 -7.83
CA ALA A 162 -21.20 -9.37 -7.53
C ALA A 162 -20.21 -10.44 -8.03
N ARG A 163 -19.50 -11.07 -7.09
CA ARG A 163 -19.38 -12.54 -7.00
C ARG A 163 -19.30 -12.98 -5.55
#